data_AF-A0A327H7R8-F1
#
_entry.id   AF-A0A327H7R8-F1
#
_cell.length_a   1.000
_cell.length_b   1.000
_cell.length_c   1.000
_cell.angle_alpha   90.00
_cell.angle_beta   90.00
_cell.angle_gamma   90.00
#
_symmetry.space_group_name_H-M   'P 1'
#
loop_
_entity.id
_entity.type
_entity.pdbx_description
1 polymer ?
#
loop_
_entity_poly.entity_id
_entity_poly.type
_entity_poly.pdbx_seq_one_letter_code
_entity_poly.pdbx_strand_id
1 'polypeptide(L)'
;MADVRRMTIPLRGAWKVSRNHRANRAIEEVKRHVVRHMKVTEQERIWIDESVNHTIWARGMQKPPRKIQVVVTREEGFPIEVKMDDEDEDGEA
;
A
#
# COMPACT_ATOMS: atom_id res chain seq x y z
N MET A 1 21.06 6.98 3.14
CA MET A 1 20.19 7.61 4.16
C MET A 1 18.80 6.98 4.03
N ALA A 2 18.16 6.55 5.12
CA ALA A 2 16.82 5.96 5.03
C ALA A 2 15.77 7.07 4.93
N ASP A 3 15.04 7.12 3.83
CA ASP A 3 13.95 8.08 3.63
C ASP A 3 12.63 7.39 4.01
N VAL A 4 12.06 7.79 5.14
CA VAL A 4 10.80 7.24 5.66
C VAL A 4 9.70 8.24 5.36
N ARG A 5 8.66 7.80 4.65
CA ARG A 5 7.54 8.65 4.27
C ARG A 5 6.22 7.99 4.59
N ARG A 6 5.42 8.68 5.41
CA ARG A 6 4.01 8.31 5.66
C ARG A 6 3.14 8.88 4.56
N MET A 7 2.28 8.06 3.97
CA MET A 7 1.34 8.52 2.95
C MET A 7 0.03 7.75 2.98
N THR A 8 -1.07 8.47 2.74
CA THR A 8 -2.39 7.86 2.56
C THR A 8 -2.60 7.51 1.08
N ILE A 9 -2.75 6.23 0.78
CA ILE A 9 -2.99 5.73 -0.58
C ILE A 9 -4.50 5.60 -0.83
N PRO A 10 -5.06 6.38 -1.79
CA PRO A 10 -6.46 6.23 -2.18
C PRO A 10 -6.63 5.05 -3.17
N LEU A 11 -7.37 4.02 -2.76
CA LEU A 11 -7.65 2.82 -3.57
C LEU A 11 -8.86 2.98 -4.50
N ARG A 12 -9.17 4.22 -4.89
CA ARG A 12 -10.30 4.52 -5.79
C ARG A 12 -10.20 3.80 -7.13
N GLY A 13 -8.99 3.53 -7.61
CA GLY A 13 -8.72 2.80 -8.85
C GLY A 13 -9.25 1.36 -8.82
N ALA A 14 -9.29 0.73 -7.64
CA ALA A 14 -9.82 -0.62 -7.46
C ALA A 14 -11.32 -0.73 -7.77
N TRP A 15 -12.08 0.37 -7.70
CA TRP A 15 -13.52 0.35 -7.91
C TRP A 15 -13.92 0.49 -9.38
N LYS A 16 -12.95 0.70 -10.28
CA LYS A 16 -13.17 0.73 -11.73
C LYS A 16 -13.26 -0.68 -12.35
N VAL A 17 -12.75 -1.70 -11.66
CA VAL A 17 -12.76 -3.08 -12.14
C VAL A 17 -13.97 -3.86 -11.60
N SER A 18 -14.23 -5.01 -12.22
CA SER A 18 -15.28 -5.93 -11.79
C SER A 18 -15.08 -6.35 -10.34
N ARG A 19 -16.19 -6.70 -9.66
CA ARG A 19 -16.21 -6.94 -8.21
C ARG A 19 -15.17 -7.98 -7.76
N ASN A 20 -14.93 -9.01 -8.57
CA ASN A 20 -14.04 -10.11 -8.20
C ASN A 20 -12.55 -9.70 -8.27
N HIS A 21 -12.19 -8.69 -9.06
CA HIS A 21 -10.79 -8.30 -9.27
C HIS A 21 -10.34 -7.09 -8.43
N ARG A 22 -11.19 -6.61 -7.51
CA ARG A 22 -10.92 -5.35 -6.80
C ARG A 22 -9.74 -5.43 -5.84
N ALA A 23 -9.61 -6.49 -5.05
CA ALA A 23 -8.47 -6.65 -4.14
C ALA A 23 -7.15 -6.75 -4.92
N ASN A 24 -7.10 -7.54 -5.99
CA ASN A 24 -5.94 -7.61 -6.89
C ASN A 24 -5.59 -6.24 -7.47
N ARG A 25 -6.59 -5.49 -7.92
CA ARG A 25 -6.38 -4.13 -8.44
C ARG A 25 -5.94 -3.16 -7.35
N ALA A 26 -6.40 -3.32 -6.11
CA ALA A 26 -5.98 -2.48 -5.00
C ALA A 26 -4.48 -2.60 -4.74
N ILE A 27 -3.94 -3.83 -4.74
CA ILE A 27 -2.48 -4.07 -4.61
C ILE A 27 -1.72 -3.40 -5.75
N GLU A 28 -2.21 -3.50 -6.97
CA GLU A 28 -1.59 -2.84 -8.13
C GLU A 28 -1.61 -1.31 -8.01
N GLU A 29 -2.70 -0.74 -7.48
CA GLU A 29 -2.76 0.71 -7.23
C GLU A 29 -1.81 1.15 -6.12
N VAL A 30 -1.60 0.34 -5.07
CA VAL A 30 -0.56 0.60 -4.06
C VAL A 30 0.80 0.69 -4.73
N LYS A 31 1.17 -0.32 -5.53
CA LYS A 31 2.44 -0.33 -6.27
C LYS A 31 2.58 0.91 -7.15
N ARG A 32 1.55 1.24 -7.93
CA ARG A 32 1.57 2.42 -8.81
C ARG A 32 1.72 3.73 -8.03
N HIS A 33 1.07 3.84 -6.88
CA HIS A 33 1.16 5.03 -6.04
C HIS A 33 2.56 5.21 -5.46
N VAL A 34 3.17 4.13 -4.97
CA VAL A 34 4.54 4.12 -4.44
C VAL A 34 5.55 4.48 -5.53
N VAL A 35 5.47 3.86 -6.71
CA VAL A 35 6.33 4.18 -7.86
C VAL A 35 6.30 5.67 -8.19
N ARG A 36 5.09 6.26 -8.27
CA ARG A 36 4.91 7.66 -8.62
C ARG A 36 5.53 8.62 -7.60
N HIS A 37 5.40 8.33 -6.30
CA HIS A 37 5.78 9.28 -5.24
C HIS A 37 7.19 9.08 -4.69
N MET A 38 7.74 7.87 -4.77
CA MET A 38 9.09 7.53 -4.33
C MET A 38 10.12 7.61 -5.46
N LYS A 39 9.70 8.01 -6.68
CA LYS A 39 10.56 8.11 -7.89
C LYS A 39 11.38 6.84 -8.14
N VAL A 40 10.73 5.70 -7.96
CA VAL A 40 11.32 4.37 -8.10
C VAL A 40 11.69 4.18 -9.57
N THR A 41 12.97 3.95 -9.85
CA THR A 41 13.44 3.52 -11.18
C THR A 41 12.93 2.10 -11.46
N GLU A 42 12.64 1.78 -12.72
CA GLU A 42 12.00 0.51 -13.13
C GLU A 42 12.74 -0.77 -12.67
N GLN A 43 13.99 -0.65 -12.20
CA GLN A 43 14.81 -1.75 -11.70
C GLN A 43 14.68 -2.05 -10.19
N GLU A 44 14.05 -1.18 -9.39
CA GLU A 44 13.91 -1.41 -7.94
C GLU A 44 12.70 -2.33 -7.63
N ARG A 45 12.93 -3.41 -6.88
CA ARG A 45 11.84 -4.30 -6.43
C ARG A 45 11.09 -3.66 -5.27
N ILE A 46 9.76 -3.65 -5.33
CA ILE A 46 8.89 -3.19 -4.24
C ILE A 46 8.44 -4.40 -3.44
N TRP A 47 8.78 -4.41 -2.16
CA TRP A 47 8.34 -5.39 -1.18
C TRP A 47 7.17 -4.82 -0.40
N ILE A 48 6.04 -5.50 -0.49
CA ILE A 48 4.83 -5.13 0.25
C ILE A 48 4.77 -6.10 1.42
N ASP A 49 4.70 -5.55 2.62
CA ASP A 49 4.56 -6.35 3.83
C ASP A 49 3.22 -7.12 3.84
N GLU A 50 3.21 -8.26 4.53
CA GLU A 50 2.03 -9.10 4.65
C GLU A 50 0.87 -8.39 5.37
N SER A 51 1.16 -7.49 6.33
CA SER A 51 0.15 -6.69 7.05
C SER A 51 -0.72 -5.84 6.10
N VAL A 52 -0.08 -5.22 5.10
CA VAL A 52 -0.75 -4.42 4.07
C VAL A 52 -1.64 -5.31 3.22
N ASN A 53 -1.14 -6.50 2.86
CA ASN A 53 -1.92 -7.47 2.10
C ASN A 53 -3.14 -7.95 2.91
N HIS A 54 -2.96 -8.36 4.16
CA HIS A 54 -4.04 -8.82 5.03
C HIS A 54 -5.15 -7.80 5.17
N THR A 55 -4.80 -6.52 5.32
CA THR A 55 -5.80 -5.45 5.42
C THR A 55 -6.56 -5.23 4.13
N ILE A 56 -5.89 -5.32 2.98
CA ILE A 56 -6.57 -5.24 1.68
C ILE A 56 -7.57 -6.39 1.51
N TRP A 57 -7.21 -7.59 1.98
CA TRP A 57 -8.01 -8.81 1.88
C TRP A 57 -8.97 -9.06 3.06
N ALA A 58 -8.93 -8.27 4.13
CA ALA A 58 -9.67 -8.50 5.38
C ALA A 58 -11.19 -8.62 5.17
N ARG A 59 -11.74 -7.92 4.17
CA ARG A 59 -13.19 -7.95 3.82
C ARG A 59 -13.48 -8.80 2.57
N GLY A 60 -12.53 -9.66 2.19
CA GLY A 60 -12.56 -10.49 0.98
C GLY A 60 -12.29 -9.72 -0.32
N MET A 61 -12.32 -10.45 -1.45
CA MET A 61 -11.89 -9.91 -2.75
C MET A 61 -12.73 -8.75 -3.28
N GLN A 62 -14.00 -8.65 -2.86
CA GLN A 62 -14.98 -7.73 -3.43
C GLN A 62 -15.02 -6.35 -2.79
N LYS A 63 -14.53 -6.23 -1.55
CA LYS A 63 -14.70 -5.02 -0.72
C LYS A 63 -13.36 -4.58 -0.10
N PRO A 64 -12.31 -4.33 -0.90
CA PRO A 64 -11.09 -3.76 -0.35
C PRO A 64 -11.37 -2.38 0.27
N PRO A 65 -10.57 -1.95 1.25
CA PRO A 65 -10.67 -0.62 1.86
C PRO A 65 -10.54 0.49 0.80
N ARG A 66 -11.13 1.66 1.07
CA ARG A 66 -11.13 2.81 0.14
C ARG A 66 -9.85 3.64 0.22
N LYS A 67 -9.20 3.62 1.38
CA LYS A 67 -7.95 4.31 1.72
C LYS A 67 -7.14 3.38 2.61
N ILE A 68 -5.83 3.44 2.50
CA ILE A 68 -4.90 2.76 3.40
C ILE A 68 -3.78 3.74 3.72
N GLN A 69 -3.39 3.84 4.98
CA GLN A 69 -2.22 4.58 5.40
C GLN A 69 -1.04 3.61 5.42
N VAL A 70 0.06 4.01 4.80
CA VAL A 70 1.26 3.19 4.75
C VAL A 70 2.48 4.04 5.04
N VAL A 71 3.43 3.40 5.70
CA VAL A 71 4.78 3.91 5.87
C VAL A 71 5.64 3.26 4.80
N VAL A 72 6.27 4.08 3.96
CA VAL A 72 7.19 3.61 2.94
C VAL A 72 8.60 3.96 3.37
N THR A 73 9.46 2.96 3.45
CA THR A 73 10.88 3.12 3.78
C THR A 73 11.70 2.88 2.53
N ARG A 74 12.54 3.85 2.18
CA ARG A 74 13.55 3.72 1.11
C ARG A 74 14.94 3.69 1.71
N GLU A 75 15.65 2.59 1.51
CA GLU A 75 17.07 2.46 1.81
C GLU A 75 17.88 2.35 0.52
N GLU A 76 18.99 3.08 0.43
CA GLU A 76 19.85 3.04 -0.75
C GLU A 76 20.54 1.67 -0.86
N GLY A 77 20.21 0.91 -1.92
CA GLY A 77 20.75 -0.43 -2.17
C GLY A 77 19.83 -1.58 -1.74
N PHE A 78 18.71 -1.29 -1.09
CA PHE A 78 17.71 -2.29 -0.68
C PHE A 78 16.36 -2.10 -1.40
N PRO A 79 15.54 -3.16 -1.50
CA PRO A 79 14.17 -3.06 -2.00
C PRO A 79 13.34 -2.10 -1.16
N ILE A 80 12.38 -1.40 -1.77
CA ILE A 80 11.48 -0.50 -1.06
C ILE A 80 10.51 -1.33 -0.22
N GLU A 81 10.45 -1.05 1.09
CA GLU A 81 9.52 -1.69 2.01
C GLU A 81 8.28 -0.81 2.24
N VAL A 82 7.10 -1.42 2.15
CA VAL A 82 5.81 -0.79 2.46
C VAL A 82 5.21 -1.49 3.66
N LYS A 83 5.11 -0.76 4.79
CA LYS A 83 4.50 -1.23 6.05
C LYS A 83 3.20 -0.49 6.35
N MET A 84 2.35 -1.11 7.15
CA MET A 84 1.19 -0.45 7.73
C MET A 84 1.62 0.69 8.67
N ASP A 85 0.80 1.73 8.73
CA ASP A 85 0.89 2.77 9.76
C ASP A 85 -0.03 2.31 10.90
N ASP A 86 0.52 1.61 11.90
CA ASP A 86 -0.24 1.09 13.06
C ASP A 86 -0.55 2.17 14.11
N GLU A 87 -0.50 3.47 13.76
CA GLU A 87 -0.78 4.57 14.69
C GLU A 87 -2.28 4.81 14.98
N ASP A 88 -3.18 3.96 14.50
CA ASP A 88 -4.60 3.99 14.91
C ASP A 88 -4.87 3.13 16.18
N GLU A 89 -3.87 2.88 17.05
CA GLU A 89 -4.07 2.25 18.37
C GLU A 89 -4.65 3.20 19.44
N ASP A 90 -4.68 4.52 19.24
CA ASP A 90 -5.24 5.46 20.24
C ASP A 90 -6.69 5.86 19.92
N GLY A 91 -7.56 4.86 19.94
CA GLY A 91 -9.01 5.01 19.99
C GLY A 91 -9.58 4.58 21.33
N GLU A 92 -8.91 4.90 22.44
CA GLU A 92 -9.45 4.67 23.78
C GLU A 92 -10.67 5.59 23.99
N ALA A 93 -11.86 4.98 24.04
CA ALA A 93 -13.12 5.62 24.41
C ALA A 93 -13.99 4.65 25.22
#